data_AF-A0A9E0JVK1-F1
#
_entry.id   AF-A0A9E0JVK1-F1
#
_cell.length_a   1.000
_cell.length_b   1.000
_cell.length_c   1.000
_cell.angle_alpha   90.00
_cell.angle_beta   90.00
_cell.angle_gamma   90.00
#
_symmetry.space_group_name_H-M   'P 1'
#
loop_
_entity.id
_entity.type
_entity.pdbx_description
1 polymer ?
#
loop_
_entity_poly.entity_id
_entity_poly.type
_entity_poly.pdbx_seq_one_letter_code
_entity_poly.pdbx_strand_id
1 'polypeptide(L)'
;LEGLEKKYDPYLRGTPEKLTWARDAKGKKLFVHVEHDPSAKSGSANLVLTIDSRIQYLAETHLKDAVLEKGAKGGVAIVMDPKTGEILAMANEKGFNPNNIKGLTSEAWRNRAITDSFDPGSTFKPFLVAAALEEKVVKESDRFYCENGHYQVANRVIREANHKKHGYLAVRDIIKYSSNIGSAKIAEKLGREKFYAYIKNFGFGSRTGIDLSGEAAGVLRPVRSWTRVDTTNIGFGQGISVTAIQLITALSSIANGGVLMKPYIVKGLTDKNNQPVKMFAPEAVRRVVSPDTARRMAVMLTDVVGAEDGTGKRAHIMNVAVAGKTGTAQKYDFKRGAYSSEKVRTSFIGFFPSDNPQVVILVMLDEPQRDKWGGVAAAPVFKNIGEQILNCFKTNIREAPAFDPQPVHDLQLVSADAPLMEDLAVESNEIDDESRMPDFKGLTLREALKMARSRSIELRVSGNGWATKQVPAPGSDLGEDRLCKVFFEMKN
;
A
#
# COMPACT_ATOMS: atom_id res chain seq x y z
N LEU A 1 -21.57 -7.91 8.85
CA LEU A 1 -20.81 -7.50 7.65
C LEU A 1 -19.42 -7.05 8.09
N GLU A 2 -18.38 -7.48 7.39
CA GLU A 2 -16.98 -7.08 7.59
C GLU A 2 -16.29 -6.90 6.22
N GLY A 3 -15.10 -6.32 6.19
CA GLY A 3 -14.29 -6.21 4.97
C GLY A 3 -14.88 -5.26 3.94
N LEU A 4 -14.70 -5.61 2.65
CA LEU A 4 -15.18 -4.82 1.52
C LEU A 4 -16.70 -4.65 1.55
N GLU A 5 -17.43 -5.73 1.86
CA GLU A 5 -18.90 -5.70 1.99
C GLU A 5 -19.37 -4.63 2.96
N LYS A 6 -18.75 -4.54 4.15
CA LYS A 6 -19.13 -3.50 5.13
C LYS A 6 -18.77 -2.10 4.66
N LYS A 7 -17.59 -1.94 4.04
CA LYS A 7 -17.08 -0.63 3.65
C LYS A 7 -17.83 -0.04 2.45
N TYR A 8 -18.23 -0.90 1.51
CA TYR A 8 -18.90 -0.53 0.28
C TYR A 8 -20.41 -0.85 0.27
N ASP A 9 -20.99 -1.30 1.40
CA ASP A 9 -22.43 -1.52 1.59
C ASP A 9 -23.33 -0.40 1.01
N PRO A 10 -22.99 0.91 1.17
CA PRO A 10 -23.80 1.98 0.58
C PRO A 10 -23.92 1.92 -0.94
N TYR A 11 -22.92 1.35 -1.63
CA TYR A 11 -22.91 1.16 -3.09
C TYR A 11 -23.50 -0.19 -3.50
N LEU A 12 -23.35 -1.22 -2.65
CA LEU A 12 -23.74 -2.61 -2.96
C LEU A 12 -25.23 -2.87 -2.73
N ARG A 13 -25.82 -2.36 -1.65
CA ARG A 13 -27.16 -2.74 -1.19
C ARG A 13 -28.31 -2.27 -2.10
N GLY A 14 -28.04 -1.33 -3.00
CA GLY A 14 -29.06 -0.67 -3.83
C GLY A 14 -30.05 0.18 -3.01
N THR A 15 -30.97 0.84 -3.70
CA THR A 15 -32.04 1.65 -3.11
C THR A 15 -33.22 0.74 -2.75
N PRO A 16 -33.65 0.65 -1.48
CA PRO A 16 -34.82 -0.14 -1.12
C PRO A 16 -36.08 0.38 -1.79
N GLU A 17 -36.84 -0.49 -2.46
CA GLU A 17 -38.14 -0.14 -3.01
C GLU A 17 -39.23 -0.29 -1.93
N LYS A 18 -40.12 0.71 -1.82
CA LYS A 18 -41.28 0.64 -0.94
C LYS A 18 -42.43 -0.04 -1.67
N LEU A 19 -42.87 -1.18 -1.15
CA LEU A 19 -44.03 -1.91 -1.65
C LEU A 19 -45.25 -1.59 -0.79
N THR A 20 -46.26 -0.98 -1.38
CA THR A 20 -47.57 -0.75 -0.75
C THR A 20 -48.59 -1.80 -1.21
N TRP A 21 -49.36 -2.35 -0.28
CA TRP A 21 -50.49 -3.23 -0.60
C TRP A 21 -51.68 -2.87 0.27
N ALA A 22 -52.89 -2.97 -0.28
CA ALA A 22 -54.10 -2.89 0.54
C ALA A 22 -54.32 -4.22 1.27
N ARG A 23 -54.92 -4.18 2.46
CA ARG A 23 -55.37 -5.38 3.18
C ARG A 23 -56.87 -5.28 3.43
N ASP A 24 -57.58 -6.39 3.32
CA ASP A 24 -58.97 -6.45 3.79
C ASP A 24 -59.04 -6.45 5.33
N ALA A 25 -60.25 -6.34 5.87
CA ALA A 25 -60.50 -6.35 7.32
C ALA A 25 -60.10 -7.67 8.02
N LYS A 26 -59.83 -8.75 7.26
CA LYS A 26 -59.32 -10.04 7.75
C LYS A 26 -57.80 -10.19 7.55
N GLY A 27 -57.12 -9.14 7.07
CA GLY A 27 -55.67 -9.12 6.87
C GLY A 27 -55.19 -9.72 5.54
N LYS A 28 -56.08 -10.09 4.62
CA LYS A 28 -55.72 -10.66 3.31
C LYS A 28 -55.22 -9.55 2.38
N LYS A 29 -54.07 -9.78 1.73
CA LYS A 29 -53.46 -8.83 0.80
C LYS A 29 -54.33 -8.69 -0.46
N LEU A 30 -54.79 -7.48 -0.76
CA LEU A 30 -55.58 -7.12 -1.94
C LEU A 30 -54.73 -6.20 -2.82
N PHE A 31 -54.30 -6.72 -3.97
CA PHE A 31 -53.49 -6.05 -5.01
C PHE A 31 -52.14 -5.44 -4.57
N VAL A 32 -51.10 -5.68 -5.37
CA VAL A 32 -49.78 -5.07 -5.21
C VAL A 32 -49.79 -3.79 -6.04
N HIS A 33 -49.79 -2.62 -5.38
CA HIS A 33 -49.48 -1.37 -6.07
C HIS A 33 -48.05 -0.99 -5.70
N VAL A 34 -47.12 -1.18 -6.64
CA VAL A 34 -45.74 -0.76 -6.48
C VAL A 34 -45.69 0.73 -6.80
N GLU A 35 -45.64 1.59 -5.79
CA GLU A 35 -45.25 2.98 -5.99
C GLU A 35 -43.76 3.01 -6.32
N HIS A 36 -43.44 3.15 -7.61
CA HIS A 36 -42.08 3.49 -8.02
C HIS A 36 -41.83 4.96 -7.70
N ASP A 37 -40.82 5.23 -6.87
CA ASP A 37 -40.28 6.58 -6.72
C ASP A 37 -39.35 6.88 -7.92
N PRO A 38 -39.76 7.72 -8.89
CA PRO A 38 -38.94 8.02 -10.06
C PRO A 38 -37.68 8.84 -9.71
N SER A 39 -37.56 9.38 -8.49
CA SER A 39 -36.39 10.10 -8.00
C SER A 39 -35.33 9.22 -7.35
N ALA A 40 -35.66 7.96 -7.05
CA ALA A 40 -34.71 7.00 -6.51
C ALA A 40 -33.67 6.67 -7.59
N LYS A 41 -32.44 7.16 -7.44
CA LYS A 41 -31.30 6.75 -8.29
C LYS A 41 -31.24 5.22 -8.28
N SER A 42 -31.61 4.62 -9.40
CA SER A 42 -31.70 3.19 -9.56
C SER A 42 -30.30 2.61 -9.74
N GLY A 43 -29.91 1.70 -8.86
CA GLY A 43 -28.79 0.79 -9.12
C GLY A 43 -27.92 0.51 -7.90
N SER A 44 -27.92 -0.75 -7.47
CA SER A 44 -26.73 -1.35 -6.86
C SER A 44 -25.57 -1.27 -7.85
N ALA A 45 -24.40 -0.83 -7.38
CA ALA A 45 -23.18 -0.86 -8.16
C ALA A 45 -22.45 -2.20 -7.96
N ASN A 46 -21.78 -2.66 -9.01
CA ASN A 46 -20.84 -3.76 -8.95
C ASN A 46 -19.48 -3.24 -8.47
N LEU A 47 -18.82 -3.99 -7.57
CA LEU A 47 -17.48 -3.68 -7.09
C LEU A 47 -16.44 -4.42 -7.92
N VAL A 48 -15.60 -3.67 -8.64
CA VAL A 48 -14.50 -4.23 -9.44
C VAL A 48 -13.22 -4.19 -8.62
N LEU A 49 -12.63 -5.35 -8.36
CA LEU A 49 -11.39 -5.47 -7.58
C LEU A 49 -10.15 -5.48 -8.48
N THR A 50 -9.01 -5.14 -7.90
CA THR A 50 -7.68 -5.33 -8.48
C THR A 50 -7.23 -6.80 -8.42
N ILE A 51 -7.88 -7.59 -7.56
CA ILE A 51 -7.60 -9.02 -7.36
C ILE A 51 -7.76 -9.77 -8.68
N ASP A 52 -6.72 -10.49 -9.09
CA ASP A 52 -6.80 -11.46 -10.18
C ASP A 52 -7.16 -12.82 -9.57
N SER A 53 -8.30 -13.39 -9.95
CA SER A 53 -8.81 -14.64 -9.39
C SER A 53 -7.86 -15.82 -9.56
N ARG A 54 -7.04 -15.82 -10.63
CA ARG A 54 -6.04 -16.87 -10.87
C ARG A 54 -4.87 -16.73 -9.89
N ILE A 55 -4.36 -15.52 -9.73
CA ILE A 55 -3.27 -15.24 -8.77
C ILE A 55 -3.74 -15.49 -7.34
N GLN A 56 -4.97 -15.09 -7.01
CA GLN A 56 -5.58 -15.35 -5.71
C GLN A 56 -5.67 -16.84 -5.42
N TYR A 57 -6.20 -17.64 -6.35
CA TYR A 57 -6.28 -19.09 -6.21
C TYR A 57 -4.91 -19.75 -6.00
N LEU A 58 -3.90 -19.32 -6.77
CA LEU A 58 -2.52 -19.81 -6.63
C LEU A 58 -1.93 -19.47 -5.25
N ALA A 59 -2.13 -18.23 -4.80
CA ALA A 59 -1.66 -17.77 -3.50
C ALA A 59 -2.33 -18.54 -2.35
N GLU A 60 -3.64 -18.74 -2.40
CA GLU A 60 -4.39 -19.52 -1.41
C GLU A 60 -3.97 -20.99 -1.37
N THR A 61 -3.86 -21.63 -2.55
CA THR A 61 -3.50 -23.04 -2.66
C THR A 61 -2.11 -23.31 -2.08
N HIS A 62 -1.09 -22.59 -2.56
CA HIS A 62 0.28 -22.82 -2.11
C HIS A 62 0.53 -22.39 -0.66
N LEU A 63 -0.18 -21.36 -0.18
CA LEU A 63 -0.12 -20.97 1.23
C LEU A 63 -0.72 -22.04 2.13
N LYS A 64 -1.88 -22.60 1.75
CA LYS A 64 -2.55 -23.68 2.49
C LYS A 64 -1.69 -24.93 2.57
N ASP A 65 -1.12 -25.36 1.44
CA ASP A 65 -0.24 -26.52 1.39
C ASP A 65 0.97 -26.34 2.32
N ALA A 66 1.58 -25.16 2.30
CA ALA A 66 2.72 -24.86 3.16
C ALA A 66 2.35 -24.82 4.65
N VAL A 67 1.18 -24.28 5.01
CA VAL A 67 0.71 -24.29 6.39
C VAL A 67 0.50 -25.72 6.88
N LEU A 68 -0.10 -26.59 6.06
CA LEU A 68 -0.31 -28.00 6.39
C LEU A 68 1.02 -28.76 6.49
N GLU A 69 1.87 -28.67 5.48
CA GLU A 69 3.15 -29.41 5.40
C GLU A 69 4.08 -29.04 6.55
N LYS A 70 4.15 -27.75 6.90
CA LYS A 70 5.03 -27.24 7.96
C LYS A 70 4.38 -27.24 9.35
N GLY A 71 3.10 -27.61 9.43
CA GLY A 71 2.30 -27.57 10.66
C GLY A 71 2.18 -26.16 11.24
N ALA A 72 2.20 -25.12 10.40
CA ALA A 72 2.12 -23.74 10.87
C ALA A 72 0.74 -23.45 11.49
N LYS A 73 0.69 -22.47 12.40
CA LYS A 73 -0.58 -21.99 12.95
C LYS A 73 -1.39 -21.17 11.96
N GLY A 74 -0.77 -20.74 10.88
CA GLY A 74 -1.39 -20.02 9.80
C GLY A 74 -0.37 -19.30 8.93
N GLY A 75 -0.86 -18.52 7.97
CA GLY A 75 0.01 -17.76 7.07
C GLY A 75 -0.71 -16.63 6.37
N VAL A 76 0.07 -15.80 5.68
CA VAL A 76 -0.39 -14.70 4.84
C VAL A 76 0.43 -14.71 3.56
N ALA A 77 -0.23 -14.53 2.41
CA ALA A 77 0.45 -14.24 1.14
C ALA A 77 -0.18 -13.00 0.50
N ILE A 78 0.65 -12.04 0.08
CA ILE A 78 0.19 -10.84 -0.63
C ILE A 78 0.98 -10.73 -1.92
N VAL A 79 0.29 -10.46 -3.02
CA VAL A 79 0.87 -10.17 -4.34
C VAL A 79 0.46 -8.75 -4.71
N MET A 80 1.44 -7.90 -5.02
CA MET A 80 1.25 -6.48 -5.30
C MET A 80 1.98 -6.08 -6.57
N ASP A 81 1.35 -5.24 -7.39
CA ASP A 81 2.03 -4.52 -8.47
C ASP A 81 2.80 -3.33 -7.86
N PRO A 82 4.15 -3.30 -7.96
CA PRO A 82 4.94 -2.24 -7.35
C PRO A 82 4.72 -0.87 -7.99
N LYS A 83 4.35 -0.83 -9.28
CA LYS A 83 4.23 0.40 -10.07
C LYS A 83 2.96 1.17 -9.75
N THR A 84 1.87 0.43 -9.53
CA THR A 84 0.53 0.99 -9.35
C THR A 84 0.08 0.99 -7.89
N GLY A 85 0.53 0.02 -7.11
CA GLY A 85 -0.01 -0.25 -5.78
C GLY A 85 -1.22 -1.19 -5.78
N GLU A 86 -1.60 -1.76 -6.92
CA GLU A 86 -2.67 -2.74 -7.01
C GLU A 86 -2.34 -4.01 -6.21
N ILE A 87 -3.27 -4.43 -5.36
CA ILE A 87 -3.19 -5.74 -4.72
C ILE A 87 -3.79 -6.77 -5.67
N LEU A 88 -2.95 -7.64 -6.22
CA LEU A 88 -3.34 -8.68 -7.17
C LEU A 88 -3.85 -9.94 -6.47
N ALA A 89 -3.35 -10.20 -5.26
CA ALA A 89 -3.86 -11.24 -4.38
C ALA A 89 -3.58 -10.92 -2.91
N MET A 90 -4.49 -11.34 -2.03
CA MET A 90 -4.35 -11.24 -0.57
C MET A 90 -4.98 -12.48 0.06
N ALA A 91 -4.14 -13.47 0.38
CA ALA A 91 -4.53 -14.74 0.97
C ALA A 91 -4.19 -14.80 2.45
N ASN A 92 -5.10 -15.33 3.26
CA ASN A 92 -4.92 -15.54 4.69
C ASN A 92 -5.23 -17.01 5.02
N GLU A 93 -4.25 -17.75 5.52
CA GLU A 93 -4.44 -19.12 5.99
C GLU A 93 -4.56 -19.15 7.52
N LYS A 94 -5.79 -18.97 7.96
CA LYS A 94 -6.65 -19.95 8.63
C LYS A 94 -8.03 -19.54 8.11
N GLY A 95 -8.23 -19.75 6.81
CA GLY A 95 -9.32 -19.15 6.06
C GLY A 95 -10.69 -19.65 6.53
N PHE A 96 -11.74 -19.09 5.95
CA PHE A 96 -13.10 -19.55 6.17
C PHE A 96 -13.87 -19.55 4.85
N ASN A 97 -14.95 -20.31 4.78
CA ASN A 97 -15.85 -20.26 3.64
C ASN A 97 -16.73 -19.01 3.77
N PRO A 98 -16.60 -17.99 2.88
CA PRO A 98 -17.40 -16.77 2.98
C PRO A 98 -18.91 -17.03 2.82
N ASN A 99 -19.30 -18.15 2.20
CA ASN A 99 -20.71 -18.56 2.08
C ASN A 99 -21.25 -19.25 3.35
N ASN A 100 -20.41 -19.56 4.33
CA ASN A 100 -20.83 -20.15 5.60
C ASN A 100 -20.06 -19.56 6.79
N ILE A 101 -20.60 -18.48 7.34
CA ILE A 101 -20.02 -17.74 8.48
C ILE A 101 -20.61 -18.15 9.84
N LYS A 102 -21.52 -19.13 9.89
CA LYS A 102 -22.17 -19.53 11.15
C LYS A 102 -21.14 -20.16 12.11
N GLY A 103 -21.10 -19.65 13.33
CA GLY A 103 -20.20 -20.15 14.38
C GLY A 103 -18.74 -19.67 14.28
N LEU A 104 -18.43 -18.79 13.33
CA LEU A 104 -17.11 -18.15 13.27
C LEU A 104 -16.96 -17.08 14.36
N THR A 105 -15.78 -17.00 14.95
CA THR A 105 -15.41 -15.92 15.88
C THR A 105 -14.70 -14.80 15.13
N SER A 106 -14.63 -13.61 15.73
CA SER A 106 -13.94 -12.47 15.10
C SER A 106 -12.45 -12.73 14.82
N GLU A 107 -11.83 -13.64 15.55
CA GLU A 107 -10.45 -14.08 15.30
C GLU A 107 -10.29 -14.91 14.01
N ALA A 108 -11.34 -15.64 13.63
CA ALA A 108 -11.31 -16.53 12.48
C ALA A 108 -11.47 -15.77 11.15
N TRP A 109 -12.25 -14.69 11.13
CA TRP A 109 -12.52 -13.94 9.89
C TRP A 109 -11.68 -12.67 9.69
N ARG A 110 -10.83 -12.29 10.66
CA ARG A 110 -10.05 -11.05 10.56
C ARG A 110 -8.98 -11.15 9.48
N ASN A 111 -8.77 -10.06 8.74
CA ASN A 111 -7.75 -10.01 7.71
C ASN A 111 -6.35 -9.73 8.30
N ARG A 112 -5.62 -10.80 8.61
CA ARG A 112 -4.29 -10.75 9.24
C ARG A 112 -3.26 -9.96 8.42
N ALA A 113 -3.44 -9.86 7.11
CA ALA A 113 -2.57 -9.06 6.24
C ALA A 113 -2.52 -7.57 6.65
N ILE A 114 -3.63 -7.03 7.20
CA ILE A 114 -3.75 -5.63 7.59
C ILE A 114 -3.93 -5.41 9.10
N THR A 115 -4.39 -6.43 9.84
CA THR A 115 -4.70 -6.30 11.28
C THR A 115 -3.51 -6.70 12.17
N ASP A 116 -2.78 -7.75 11.81
CA ASP A 116 -1.82 -8.36 12.72
C ASP A 116 -0.46 -7.64 12.60
N SER A 117 0.03 -7.12 13.71
CA SER A 117 1.35 -6.48 13.78
C SER A 117 2.41 -7.46 14.29
N PHE A 118 3.65 -7.33 13.81
CA PHE A 118 4.78 -8.18 14.20
C PHE A 118 6.13 -7.53 13.97
N ASP A 119 7.14 -8.09 14.61
CA ASP A 119 8.53 -7.74 14.36
C ASP A 119 8.95 -8.33 13.00
N PRO A 120 9.33 -7.51 12.00
CA PRO A 120 9.65 -8.00 10.65
C PRO A 120 10.93 -8.84 10.61
N GLY A 121 11.83 -8.64 11.57
CA GLY A 121 13.15 -9.27 11.57
C GLY A 121 13.95 -8.89 10.32
N SER A 122 14.67 -9.86 9.76
CA SER A 122 15.64 -9.60 8.68
C SER A 122 15.05 -9.08 7.36
N THR A 123 13.72 -9.14 7.16
CA THR A 123 13.08 -8.47 6.01
C THR A 123 13.12 -6.94 6.11
N PHE A 124 13.52 -6.40 7.26
CA PHE A 124 13.65 -4.95 7.48
C PHE A 124 15.01 -4.37 7.04
N LYS A 125 16.05 -5.21 6.97
CA LYS A 125 17.41 -4.81 6.60
C LYS A 125 17.52 -4.10 5.24
N PRO A 126 16.73 -4.43 4.20
CA PRO A 126 16.77 -3.70 2.95
C PRO A 126 16.47 -2.21 3.12
N PHE A 127 15.54 -1.84 4.00
CA PHE A 127 15.19 -0.43 4.26
C PHE A 127 16.31 0.31 4.98
N LEU A 128 16.97 -0.35 5.94
CA LEU A 128 18.15 0.20 6.62
C LEU A 128 19.28 0.48 5.62
N VAL A 129 19.61 -0.51 4.78
CA VAL A 129 20.72 -0.38 3.82
C VAL A 129 20.37 0.62 2.72
N ALA A 130 19.12 0.65 2.25
CA ALA A 130 18.65 1.66 1.32
C ALA A 130 18.83 3.08 1.89
N ALA A 131 18.41 3.31 3.15
CA ALA A 131 18.61 4.58 3.83
C ALA A 131 20.09 4.95 3.98
N ALA A 132 20.94 3.98 4.35
CA ALA A 132 22.36 4.20 4.52
C ALA A 132 23.08 4.51 3.19
N LEU A 133 22.65 3.90 2.09
CA LEU A 133 23.14 4.20 0.74
C LEU A 133 22.67 5.57 0.26
N GLU A 134 21.39 5.90 0.48
CA GLU A 134 20.81 7.20 0.08
C GLU A 134 21.51 8.36 0.78
N GLU A 135 21.79 8.21 2.08
CA GLU A 135 22.54 9.17 2.88
C GLU A 135 24.05 9.16 2.61
N LYS A 136 24.52 8.28 1.71
CA LYS A 136 25.93 8.10 1.33
C LYS A 136 26.85 7.83 2.53
N VAL A 137 26.31 7.31 3.63
CA VAL A 137 27.09 6.96 4.83
C VAL A 137 27.79 5.61 4.66
N VAL A 138 27.34 4.78 3.72
CA VAL A 138 28.00 3.53 3.33
C VAL A 138 28.07 3.37 1.82
N LYS A 139 29.03 2.57 1.37
CA LYS A 139 29.10 1.98 0.02
C LYS A 139 28.95 0.47 0.11
N GLU A 140 28.59 -0.19 -0.99
CA GLU A 140 28.40 -1.65 -1.05
C GLU A 140 29.66 -2.43 -0.69
N SER A 141 30.82 -1.86 -1.01
CA SER A 141 32.14 -2.40 -0.74
C SER A 141 32.66 -2.10 0.67
N ASP A 142 32.01 -1.20 1.42
CA ASP A 142 32.45 -0.87 2.78
C ASP A 142 32.36 -2.11 3.67
N ARG A 143 33.42 -2.36 4.43
CA ARG A 143 33.54 -3.57 5.25
C ARG A 143 33.28 -3.27 6.71
N PHE A 144 32.45 -4.09 7.34
CA PHE A 144 32.22 -4.07 8.77
C PHE A 144 32.70 -5.36 9.38
N TYR A 145 33.41 -5.24 10.49
CA TYR A 145 33.77 -6.40 11.29
C TYR A 145 32.54 -6.89 12.07
N CYS A 146 32.11 -8.13 11.84
CA CYS A 146 30.95 -8.72 12.50
C CYS A 146 31.30 -9.43 13.82
N GLU A 147 32.40 -9.03 14.46
CA GLU A 147 32.80 -9.44 15.83
C GLU A 147 32.82 -10.96 16.04
N ASN A 148 33.18 -11.71 14.99
CA ASN A 148 33.16 -13.17 14.98
C ASN A 148 31.84 -13.77 15.49
N GLY A 149 30.72 -13.05 15.30
CA GLY A 149 29.38 -13.48 15.65
C GLY A 149 28.86 -13.00 17.00
N HIS A 150 29.63 -12.27 17.81
CA HIS A 150 29.22 -11.79 19.14
C HIS A 150 29.58 -10.31 19.35
N TYR A 151 28.57 -9.42 19.31
CA TYR A 151 28.77 -7.98 19.48
C TYR A 151 28.09 -7.48 20.74
N GLN A 152 28.87 -6.92 21.66
CA GLN A 152 28.35 -6.32 22.88
C GLN A 152 27.94 -4.86 22.64
N VAL A 153 26.67 -4.55 22.88
CA VAL A 153 26.11 -3.20 22.81
C VAL A 153 25.53 -2.87 24.18
N ALA A 154 26.22 -2.00 24.91
CA ALA A 154 25.93 -1.69 26.31
C ALA A 154 25.81 -2.97 27.16
N ASN A 155 24.63 -3.24 27.72
CA ASN A 155 24.34 -4.41 28.55
C ASN A 155 23.70 -5.58 27.79
N ARG A 156 23.67 -5.56 26.46
CA ARG A 156 23.09 -6.62 25.62
C ARG A 156 24.12 -7.15 24.63
N VAL A 157 24.00 -8.43 24.29
CA VAL A 157 24.83 -9.10 23.29
C VAL A 157 23.98 -9.44 22.08
N ILE A 158 24.33 -8.85 20.94
CA ILE A 158 23.76 -9.18 19.64
C ILE A 158 24.54 -10.37 19.08
N ARG A 159 23.81 -11.39 18.63
CA ARG A 159 24.37 -12.62 18.07
C ARG A 159 23.95 -12.80 16.62
N GLU A 160 24.84 -13.40 15.84
CA GLU A 160 24.50 -13.88 14.51
C GLU A 160 23.59 -15.10 14.56
N ALA A 161 22.75 -15.24 13.53
CA ALA A 161 21.90 -16.41 13.38
C ALA A 161 22.77 -17.68 13.20
N ASN A 162 22.31 -18.81 13.75
CA ASN A 162 22.97 -20.11 13.66
C ASN A 162 24.43 -20.14 14.15
N HIS A 163 24.79 -19.27 15.10
CA HIS A 163 26.14 -19.18 15.66
C HIS A 163 27.23 -18.96 14.60
N LYS A 164 26.86 -18.39 13.44
CA LYS A 164 27.82 -18.09 12.39
C LYS A 164 28.86 -17.09 12.90
N LYS A 165 30.13 -17.35 12.58
CA LYS A 165 31.24 -16.47 12.91
C LYS A 165 31.66 -15.73 11.65
N HIS A 166 31.19 -14.50 11.53
CA HIS A 166 31.56 -13.63 10.43
C HIS A 166 32.66 -12.67 10.89
N GLY A 167 33.76 -12.62 10.13
CA GLY A 167 34.80 -11.60 10.28
C GLY A 167 34.37 -10.30 9.59
N TYR A 168 35.17 -9.80 8.66
CA TYR A 168 34.80 -8.64 7.86
C TYR A 168 33.85 -9.02 6.72
N LEU A 169 32.67 -8.43 6.71
CA LEU A 169 31.70 -8.52 5.61
C LEU A 169 31.53 -7.17 4.93
N ALA A 170 31.45 -7.15 3.61
CA ALA A 170 31.03 -5.96 2.87
C ALA A 170 29.53 -5.71 3.07
N VAL A 171 29.02 -4.50 2.86
CA VAL A 171 27.58 -4.19 2.97
C VAL A 171 26.72 -5.12 2.12
N ARG A 172 27.15 -5.46 0.91
CA ARG A 172 26.47 -6.44 0.06
C ARG A 172 26.39 -7.83 0.71
N ASP A 173 27.45 -8.26 1.39
CA ASP A 173 27.50 -9.54 2.08
C ASP A 173 26.69 -9.54 3.39
N ILE A 174 26.60 -8.38 4.05
CA ILE A 174 25.74 -8.19 5.23
C ILE A 174 24.28 -8.45 4.86
N ILE A 175 23.82 -7.96 3.70
CA ILE A 175 22.48 -8.25 3.17
C ILE A 175 22.37 -9.72 2.74
N LYS A 176 23.35 -10.24 1.96
CA LYS A 176 23.37 -11.62 1.45
C LYS A 176 23.27 -12.67 2.57
N TYR A 177 24.17 -12.60 3.55
CA TYR A 177 24.21 -13.51 4.69
C TYR A 177 23.26 -13.12 5.82
N SER A 178 22.59 -11.98 5.69
CA SER A 178 21.66 -11.47 6.69
C SER A 178 22.32 -11.27 8.05
N SER A 179 23.51 -10.67 8.09
CA SER A 179 24.27 -10.44 9.32
C SER A 179 23.57 -9.46 10.25
N ASN A 180 23.28 -9.86 11.50
CA ASN A 180 22.66 -9.00 12.51
C ASN A 180 23.64 -7.95 13.01
N ILE A 181 24.89 -8.32 13.23
CA ILE A 181 25.93 -7.43 13.75
C ILE A 181 26.30 -6.39 12.70
N GLY A 182 26.46 -6.79 11.44
CA GLY A 182 26.69 -5.87 10.34
C GLY A 182 25.54 -4.85 10.21
N SER A 183 24.29 -5.30 10.31
CA SER A 183 23.13 -4.41 10.28
C SER A 183 23.08 -3.46 11.48
N ALA A 184 23.39 -3.95 12.68
CA ALA A 184 23.46 -3.12 13.88
C ALA A 184 24.49 -1.99 13.72
N LYS A 185 25.69 -2.30 13.19
CA LYS A 185 26.73 -1.31 12.95
C LYS A 185 26.39 -0.30 11.85
N ILE A 186 25.69 -0.74 10.79
CA ILE A 186 25.17 0.17 9.77
C ILE A 186 24.13 1.13 10.37
N ALA A 187 23.24 0.62 11.23
CA ALA A 187 22.26 1.46 11.93
C ALA A 187 22.91 2.48 12.88
N GLU A 188 23.96 2.07 13.60
CA GLU A 188 24.76 3.00 14.41
C GLU A 188 25.43 4.07 13.55
N LYS A 189 26.00 3.70 12.39
CA LYS A 189 26.66 4.63 11.47
C LYS A 189 25.68 5.61 10.81
N LEU A 190 24.46 5.16 10.49
CA LEU A 190 23.40 6.02 9.93
C LEU A 190 22.88 7.03 10.97
N GLY A 191 22.83 6.63 12.24
CA GLY A 191 22.29 7.43 13.34
C GLY A 191 20.77 7.26 13.48
N ARG A 192 20.28 7.34 14.73
CA ARG A 192 18.89 7.04 15.07
C ARG A 192 17.89 8.01 14.47
N GLU A 193 18.25 9.30 14.35
CA GLU A 193 17.38 10.36 13.85
C GLU A 193 17.07 10.15 12.37
N LYS A 194 18.11 9.94 11.56
CA LYS A 194 17.98 9.62 10.13
C LYS A 194 17.25 8.30 9.96
N PHE A 195 17.65 7.27 10.69
CA PHE A 195 17.01 5.96 10.56
C PHE A 195 15.51 6.02 10.87
N TYR A 196 15.11 6.70 11.94
CA TYR A 196 13.70 6.93 12.27
C TYR A 196 12.95 7.67 11.16
N ALA A 197 13.55 8.71 10.57
CA ALA A 197 12.94 9.45 9.47
C ALA A 197 12.70 8.55 8.24
N TYR A 198 13.67 7.72 7.86
CA TYR A 198 13.49 6.77 6.75
C TYR A 198 12.43 5.72 7.05
N ILE A 199 12.39 5.18 8.28
CA ILE A 199 11.35 4.22 8.68
C ILE A 199 9.96 4.83 8.49
N LYS A 200 9.76 6.09 8.90
CA LYS A 200 8.51 6.81 8.62
C LYS A 200 8.27 7.08 7.14
N ASN A 201 9.30 7.46 6.39
CA ASN A 201 9.18 7.73 4.95
C ASN A 201 8.76 6.49 4.17
N PHE A 202 9.26 5.30 4.55
CA PHE A 202 8.80 4.00 4.05
C PHE A 202 7.36 3.63 4.47
N GLY A 203 6.70 4.42 5.31
CA GLY A 203 5.30 4.25 5.71
C GLY A 203 5.09 3.45 6.99
N PHE A 204 6.15 3.05 7.70
CA PHE A 204 6.03 2.30 8.95
C PHE A 204 5.58 3.21 10.11
N GLY A 205 4.77 2.64 11.00
CA GLY A 205 4.19 3.38 12.13
C GLY A 205 2.98 4.24 11.76
N SER A 206 2.49 4.15 10.52
CA SER A 206 1.27 4.79 10.03
C SER A 206 0.46 3.81 9.19
N ARG A 207 -0.88 3.96 9.18
CA ARG A 207 -1.75 3.25 8.24
C ARG A 207 -1.34 3.56 6.79
N THR A 208 -1.32 2.55 5.93
CA THR A 208 -1.05 2.68 4.50
C THR A 208 -2.19 3.39 3.77
N GLY A 209 -3.40 3.38 4.34
CA GLY A 209 -4.58 3.95 3.70
C GLY A 209 -5.20 3.00 2.67
N ILE A 210 -4.86 1.70 2.74
CA ILE A 210 -5.54 0.67 1.96
C ILE A 210 -7.04 0.76 2.15
N ASP A 211 -7.78 0.49 1.08
CA ASP A 211 -9.21 0.64 1.05
C ASP A 211 -9.96 -0.52 1.74
N LEU A 212 -9.41 -1.06 2.83
CA LEU A 212 -10.04 -2.03 3.73
C LEU A 212 -10.31 -1.45 5.12
N SER A 213 -11.26 -2.04 5.85
CA SER A 213 -11.52 -1.73 7.26
C SER A 213 -10.62 -2.56 8.18
N GLY A 214 -10.23 -2.01 9.33
CA GLY A 214 -9.49 -2.76 10.37
C GLY A 214 -7.97 -2.67 10.26
N GLU A 215 -7.43 -1.78 9.43
CA GLU A 215 -5.99 -1.59 9.29
C GLU A 215 -5.32 -1.14 10.61
N ALA A 216 -4.30 -1.88 11.03
CA ALA A 216 -3.41 -1.50 12.11
C ALA A 216 -2.26 -0.60 11.62
N ALA A 217 -1.83 0.35 12.45
CA ALA A 217 -0.73 1.25 12.12
C ALA A 217 0.67 0.66 12.43
N GLY A 218 0.72 -0.53 13.04
CA GLY A 218 1.95 -1.04 13.67
C GLY A 218 2.33 -0.23 14.92
N VAL A 219 3.57 -0.43 15.40
CA VAL A 219 4.11 0.27 16.58
C VAL A 219 5.54 0.72 16.28
N LEU A 220 5.72 2.05 16.24
CA LEU A 220 7.01 2.71 16.10
C LEU A 220 7.18 3.72 17.25
N ARG A 221 8.02 3.38 18.23
CA ARG A 221 8.30 4.26 19.38
C ARG A 221 8.98 5.55 18.92
N PRO A 222 8.71 6.71 19.54
CA PRO A 222 9.34 7.98 19.17
C PRO A 222 10.86 7.91 19.33
N VAL A 223 11.61 8.50 18.40
CA VAL A 223 13.09 8.43 18.38
C VAL A 223 13.75 8.90 19.67
N ARG A 224 13.14 9.84 20.41
CA ARG A 224 13.64 10.35 21.69
C ARG A 224 13.74 9.26 22.76
N SER A 225 12.92 8.22 22.67
CA SER A 225 12.96 7.08 23.60
C SER A 225 13.94 5.98 23.18
N TRP A 226 14.65 6.16 22.06
CA TRP A 226 15.56 5.13 21.55
C TRP A 226 16.91 5.25 22.25
N THR A 227 17.30 4.15 22.89
CA THR A 227 18.66 3.91 23.34
C THR A 227 19.53 3.44 22.18
N ARG A 228 20.84 3.35 22.42
CA ARG A 228 21.79 2.71 21.50
C ARG A 228 21.37 1.28 21.16
N VAL A 229 20.92 0.51 22.16
CA VAL A 229 20.45 -0.87 21.99
C VAL A 229 19.19 -0.94 21.12
N ASP A 230 18.24 -0.01 21.30
CA ASP A 230 17.03 0.03 20.48
C ASP A 230 17.36 0.30 19.01
N THR A 231 18.26 1.25 18.74
CA THR A 231 18.70 1.58 17.38
C THR A 231 19.33 0.37 16.70
N THR A 232 20.18 -0.37 17.42
CA THR A 232 20.79 -1.60 16.89
C THR A 232 19.77 -2.71 16.64
N ASN A 233 18.80 -2.90 17.54
CA ASN A 233 17.76 -3.94 17.40
C ASN A 233 16.84 -3.67 16.22
N ILE A 234 16.40 -2.41 16.08
CA ILE A 234 15.56 -1.99 14.96
C ILE A 234 16.32 -2.14 13.64
N GLY A 235 17.65 -1.99 13.64
CA GLY A 235 18.50 -2.20 12.47
C GLY A 235 18.37 -3.58 11.84
N PHE A 236 18.03 -4.61 12.61
CA PHE A 236 17.72 -5.96 12.11
C PHE A 236 16.25 -6.37 12.30
N GLY A 237 15.37 -5.39 12.52
CA GLY A 237 13.91 -5.56 12.53
C GLY A 237 13.32 -6.13 13.82
N GLN A 238 13.97 -5.92 14.97
CA GLN A 238 13.41 -6.23 16.30
C GLN A 238 13.15 -4.94 17.10
N GLY A 239 12.07 -4.91 17.89
CA GLY A 239 11.70 -3.72 18.65
C GLY A 239 10.93 -2.66 17.84
N ILE A 240 10.46 -3.05 16.66
CA ILE A 240 9.49 -2.33 15.82
C ILE A 240 8.41 -3.33 15.41
N SER A 241 7.14 -2.92 15.43
CA SER A 241 6.02 -3.75 14.99
C SER A 241 5.42 -3.19 13.70
N VAL A 242 5.26 -4.02 12.67
CA VAL A 242 4.74 -3.64 11.36
C VAL A 242 3.63 -4.60 10.93
N THR A 243 2.77 -4.18 10.00
CA THR A 243 1.80 -5.06 9.35
C THR A 243 2.37 -5.65 8.04
N ALA A 244 1.75 -6.72 7.54
CA ALA A 244 2.19 -7.35 6.30
C ALA A 244 2.01 -6.39 5.11
N ILE A 245 0.91 -5.62 5.09
CA ILE A 245 0.66 -4.60 4.08
C ILE A 245 1.69 -3.46 4.10
N GLN A 246 2.12 -2.99 5.28
CA GLN A 246 3.20 -2.00 5.38
C GLN A 246 4.51 -2.54 4.80
N LEU A 247 4.86 -3.79 5.12
CA LEU A 247 6.11 -4.40 4.70
C LEU A 247 6.19 -4.58 3.18
N ILE A 248 5.12 -5.07 2.54
CA ILE A 248 5.07 -5.23 1.08
C ILE A 248 5.00 -3.89 0.35
N THR A 249 4.27 -2.91 0.89
CA THR A 249 4.21 -1.56 0.32
C THR A 249 5.58 -0.88 0.36
N ALA A 250 6.30 -1.01 1.47
CA ALA A 250 7.64 -0.47 1.61
C ALA A 250 8.63 -1.12 0.63
N LEU A 251 8.63 -2.45 0.48
CA LEU A 251 9.51 -3.11 -0.49
C LEU A 251 9.12 -2.76 -1.94
N SER A 252 7.83 -2.58 -2.21
CA SER A 252 7.33 -2.13 -3.51
C SER A 252 7.92 -0.78 -3.92
N SER A 253 8.22 0.11 -2.96
CA SER A 253 8.95 1.34 -3.26
C SER A 253 10.35 1.08 -3.80
N ILE A 254 11.08 0.09 -3.28
CA ILE A 254 12.41 -0.29 -3.81
C ILE A 254 12.26 -0.90 -5.20
N ALA A 255 11.23 -1.72 -5.43
CA ALA A 255 10.94 -2.33 -6.73
C ALA A 255 10.49 -1.29 -7.78
N ASN A 256 9.86 -0.19 -7.37
CA ASN A 256 9.36 0.88 -8.25
C ASN A 256 10.26 2.12 -8.24
N GLY A 257 11.57 1.93 -8.32
CA GLY A 257 12.53 3.02 -8.47
C GLY A 257 12.53 4.05 -7.33
N GLY A 258 12.07 3.67 -6.14
CA GLY A 258 12.05 4.48 -4.92
C GLY A 258 10.73 5.18 -4.61
N VAL A 259 9.65 4.97 -5.36
CA VAL A 259 8.34 5.62 -5.14
C VAL A 259 7.41 4.74 -4.29
N LEU A 260 6.97 5.27 -3.15
CA LEU A 260 5.98 4.62 -2.30
C LEU A 260 4.58 4.88 -2.87
N MET A 261 3.92 3.82 -3.33
CA MET A 261 2.53 3.85 -3.79
C MET A 261 1.58 3.56 -2.64
N LYS A 262 0.37 4.14 -2.69
CA LYS A 262 -0.71 3.76 -1.79
C LYS A 262 -1.32 2.44 -2.27
N PRO A 263 -1.37 1.39 -1.44
CA PRO A 263 -1.97 0.13 -1.85
C PRO A 263 -3.49 0.24 -1.94
N TYR A 264 -4.09 -0.41 -2.94
CA TYR A 264 -5.56 -0.47 -3.08
C TYR A 264 -6.05 -1.80 -3.67
N ILE A 265 -7.28 -2.17 -3.31
CA ILE A 265 -7.95 -3.42 -3.69
C ILE A 265 -9.14 -3.15 -4.61
N VAL A 266 -9.85 -2.01 -4.47
CA VAL A 266 -10.97 -1.68 -5.35
C VAL A 266 -10.48 -0.86 -6.52
N LYS A 267 -10.61 -1.42 -7.73
CA LYS A 267 -10.29 -0.75 -8.99
C LYS A 267 -11.39 0.21 -9.42
N GLY A 268 -12.65 -0.10 -9.11
CA GLY A 268 -13.76 0.78 -9.43
C GLY A 268 -15.13 0.23 -9.06
N LEU A 269 -16.14 1.03 -9.37
CA LEU A 269 -17.56 0.72 -9.30
C LEU A 269 -18.12 0.77 -10.71
N THR A 270 -18.85 -0.27 -11.11
CA THR A 270 -19.57 -0.31 -12.38
C THR A 270 -21.07 -0.42 -12.14
N ASP A 271 -21.87 -0.01 -13.12
CA ASP A 271 -23.31 -0.26 -13.09
C ASP A 271 -23.63 -1.73 -13.44
N LYS A 272 -24.93 -2.05 -13.51
CA LYS A 272 -25.40 -3.39 -13.90
C LYS A 272 -25.00 -3.81 -15.31
N ASN A 273 -24.70 -2.85 -16.19
CA ASN A 273 -24.28 -3.06 -17.57
C ASN A 273 -22.74 -3.04 -17.71
N ASN A 274 -22.00 -3.07 -16.60
CA ASN A 274 -20.55 -2.96 -16.53
C ASN A 274 -19.97 -1.63 -17.03
N GLN A 275 -20.76 -0.57 -17.10
CA GLN A 275 -20.27 0.77 -17.39
C GLN A 275 -19.62 1.38 -16.15
N PRO A 276 -18.44 2.02 -16.26
CA PRO A 276 -17.74 2.58 -15.13
C PRO A 276 -18.51 3.78 -14.54
N VAL A 277 -18.88 3.66 -13.26
CA VAL A 277 -19.48 4.74 -12.45
C VAL A 277 -18.39 5.53 -11.74
N LYS A 278 -17.38 4.82 -11.22
CA LYS A 278 -16.24 5.42 -10.53
C LYS A 278 -15.02 4.52 -10.68
N MET A 279 -13.87 5.08 -11.05
CA MET A 279 -12.61 4.34 -11.13
C MET A 279 -11.61 4.93 -10.15
N PHE A 280 -10.79 4.08 -9.55
CA PHE A 280 -9.69 4.49 -8.69
C PHE A 280 -8.38 4.38 -9.47
N ALA A 281 -7.57 5.44 -9.42
CA ALA A 281 -6.28 5.51 -10.07
C ALA A 281 -5.14 5.28 -9.07
N PRO A 282 -3.98 4.77 -9.51
CA PRO A 282 -2.76 4.70 -8.71
C PRO A 282 -2.40 6.03 -8.05
N GLU A 283 -2.07 6.01 -6.76
CA GLU A 283 -1.71 7.20 -5.99
C GLU A 283 -0.26 7.09 -5.49
N ALA A 284 0.62 7.95 -6.01
CA ALA A 284 2.00 8.07 -5.54
C ALA A 284 2.05 8.93 -4.28
N VAL A 285 2.46 8.35 -3.15
CA VAL A 285 2.49 9.04 -1.86
C VAL A 285 3.73 9.92 -1.75
N ARG A 286 4.91 9.37 -2.06
CA ARG A 286 6.20 10.08 -2.02
C ARG A 286 7.32 9.23 -2.63
N ARG A 287 8.44 9.87 -2.97
CA ARG A 287 9.71 9.19 -3.25
C ARG A 287 10.51 9.05 -1.95
N VAL A 288 10.87 7.82 -1.58
CA VAL A 288 11.59 7.50 -0.34
C VAL A 288 13.10 7.43 -0.56
N VAL A 289 13.51 6.89 -1.72
CA VAL A 289 14.90 6.80 -2.13
C VAL A 289 15.03 7.17 -3.61
N SER A 290 16.25 7.50 -4.05
CA SER A 290 16.53 7.74 -5.45
C SER A 290 16.38 6.46 -6.30
N PRO A 291 16.09 6.58 -7.61
CA PRO A 291 16.10 5.44 -8.52
C PRO A 291 17.45 4.70 -8.55
N ASP A 292 18.55 5.40 -8.31
CA ASP A 292 19.88 4.80 -8.24
C ASP A 292 20.03 3.89 -7.01
N THR A 293 19.68 4.38 -5.82
CA THR A 293 19.66 3.57 -4.59
C THR A 293 18.73 2.37 -4.74
N ALA A 294 17.53 2.56 -5.32
CA ALA A 294 16.59 1.47 -5.58
C ALA A 294 17.20 0.37 -6.47
N ARG A 295 17.89 0.76 -7.56
CA ARG A 295 18.57 -0.18 -8.47
C ARG A 295 19.70 -0.93 -7.78
N ARG A 296 20.54 -0.23 -7.00
CA ARG A 296 21.65 -0.83 -6.23
C ARG A 296 21.13 -1.81 -5.18
N MET A 297 20.01 -1.49 -4.53
CA MET A 297 19.31 -2.41 -3.63
C MET A 297 18.76 -3.64 -4.35
N ALA A 298 18.15 -3.47 -5.53
CA ALA A 298 17.65 -4.60 -6.32
C ALA A 298 18.77 -5.58 -6.69
N VAL A 299 19.96 -5.09 -7.07
CA VAL A 299 21.14 -5.92 -7.34
C VAL A 299 21.56 -6.70 -6.08
N MET A 300 21.73 -6.03 -4.94
CA MET A 300 22.12 -6.71 -3.69
C MET A 300 21.07 -7.74 -3.22
N LEU A 301 19.78 -7.48 -3.44
CA LEU A 301 18.70 -8.41 -3.13
C LEU A 301 18.63 -9.58 -4.11
N THR A 302 19.08 -9.39 -5.36
CA THR A 302 19.24 -10.47 -6.33
C THR A 302 20.34 -11.43 -5.87
N ASP A 303 21.45 -10.91 -5.33
CA ASP A 303 22.54 -11.74 -4.78
C ASP A 303 22.07 -12.63 -3.61
N VAL A 304 21.07 -12.21 -2.83
CA VAL A 304 20.51 -13.02 -1.72
C VAL A 304 19.87 -14.31 -2.22
N VAL A 305 19.28 -14.28 -3.42
CA VAL A 305 18.55 -15.40 -4.03
C VAL A 305 19.42 -16.15 -5.04
N GLY A 306 20.21 -15.45 -5.85
CA GLY A 306 21.01 -16.02 -6.92
C GLY A 306 22.32 -16.69 -6.47
N ALA A 307 22.89 -16.28 -5.33
CA ALA A 307 24.15 -16.88 -4.86
C ALA A 307 23.91 -18.29 -4.27
N GLU A 308 24.81 -19.24 -4.54
CA GLU A 308 24.73 -20.61 -4.01
C GLU A 308 24.74 -20.66 -2.46
N ASP A 309 25.45 -19.69 -1.87
CA ASP A 309 25.57 -19.48 -0.42
C ASP A 309 24.59 -18.43 0.13
N GLY A 310 23.68 -17.93 -0.71
CA GLY A 310 22.64 -16.97 -0.37
C GLY A 310 21.56 -17.57 0.53
N THR A 311 21.03 -16.75 1.43
CA THR A 311 19.97 -17.20 2.36
C THR A 311 18.62 -17.42 1.67
N GLY A 312 18.40 -16.85 0.49
CA GLY A 312 17.14 -16.89 -0.27
C GLY A 312 17.08 -17.89 -1.41
N LYS A 313 18.10 -18.75 -1.59
CA LYS A 313 18.25 -19.60 -2.79
C LYS A 313 17.07 -20.47 -3.19
N ARG A 314 16.21 -20.86 -2.23
CA ARG A 314 15.00 -21.65 -2.53
C ARG A 314 13.87 -20.83 -3.18
N ALA A 315 14.02 -19.51 -3.29
CA ALA A 315 13.13 -18.63 -4.04
C ALA A 315 13.59 -18.42 -5.49
N HIS A 316 14.70 -19.05 -5.91
CA HIS A 316 15.22 -18.92 -7.27
C HIS A 316 14.24 -19.50 -8.28
N ILE A 317 13.90 -18.72 -9.31
CA ILE A 317 13.07 -19.10 -10.43
C ILE A 317 13.97 -19.22 -11.66
N MET A 318 13.87 -20.32 -12.40
CA MET A 318 14.72 -20.56 -13.58
C MET A 318 14.52 -19.45 -14.62
N ASN A 319 15.63 -18.92 -15.13
CA ASN A 319 15.67 -17.86 -16.15
C ASN A 319 14.97 -16.54 -15.76
N VAL A 320 14.73 -16.30 -14.47
CA VAL A 320 14.15 -15.05 -13.96
C VAL A 320 15.00 -14.51 -12.82
N ALA A 321 15.46 -13.27 -12.96
CA ALA A 321 16.20 -12.60 -11.90
C ALA A 321 15.24 -12.24 -10.75
N VAL A 322 15.39 -12.90 -9.60
CA VAL A 322 14.56 -12.68 -8.41
C VAL A 322 15.35 -11.90 -7.38
N ALA A 323 14.83 -10.75 -6.95
CA ALA A 323 15.34 -10.01 -5.81
C ALA A 323 14.51 -10.33 -4.57
N GLY A 324 15.12 -10.69 -3.45
CA GLY A 324 14.33 -10.98 -2.25
C GLY A 324 15.12 -11.08 -0.96
N LYS A 325 14.37 -11.17 0.14
CA LYS A 325 14.92 -11.26 1.49
C LYS A 325 14.14 -12.22 2.36
N THR A 326 14.88 -13.07 3.05
CA THR A 326 14.38 -13.94 4.12
C THR A 326 14.21 -13.18 5.44
N GLY A 327 13.16 -13.53 6.18
CA GLY A 327 12.91 -13.10 7.55
C GLY A 327 12.65 -14.27 8.48
N THR A 328 13.26 -14.22 9.65
CA THR A 328 12.89 -15.04 10.80
C THR A 328 12.85 -14.11 12.00
N ALA A 329 11.68 -13.99 12.62
CA ALA A 329 11.46 -13.12 13.76
C ALA A 329 10.93 -13.94 14.94
N GLN A 330 11.50 -13.73 16.12
CA GLN A 330 11.02 -14.36 17.33
C GLN A 330 9.75 -13.68 17.80
N LYS A 331 8.78 -14.44 18.30
CA LYS A 331 7.57 -13.87 18.90
C LYS A 331 7.84 -13.52 20.35
N TYR A 332 7.39 -12.33 20.76
CA TYR A 332 7.43 -11.93 22.15
C TYR A 332 6.44 -12.75 22.96
N ASP A 333 6.91 -13.42 24.01
CA ASP A 333 6.06 -14.15 24.95
C ASP A 333 5.69 -13.21 26.10
N PHE A 334 4.49 -12.65 26.03
CA PHE A 334 3.95 -11.74 27.05
C PHE A 334 3.88 -12.37 28.45
N LYS A 335 3.78 -13.69 28.58
CA LYS A 335 3.78 -14.37 29.88
C LYS A 335 5.17 -14.42 30.51
N ARG A 336 6.22 -14.49 29.69
CA ARG A 336 7.62 -14.58 30.13
C ARG A 336 8.35 -13.24 30.11
N GLY A 337 7.76 -12.22 29.49
CA GLY A 337 8.42 -10.93 29.27
C GLY A 337 9.65 -11.01 28.34
N ALA A 338 9.75 -12.04 27.51
CA ALA A 338 10.93 -12.33 26.70
C ALA A 338 10.56 -12.91 25.33
N TYR A 339 11.46 -12.79 24.35
CA TYR A 339 11.30 -13.43 23.04
C TYR A 339 11.42 -14.95 23.17
N SER A 340 10.50 -15.67 22.51
CA SER A 340 10.51 -17.13 22.46
C SER A 340 11.60 -17.64 21.53
N SER A 341 12.34 -18.66 21.97
CA SER A 341 13.26 -19.43 21.12
C SER A 341 12.52 -20.42 20.21
N GLU A 342 11.27 -20.76 20.51
CA GLU A 342 10.51 -21.80 19.82
C GLU A 342 9.47 -21.24 18.85
N LYS A 343 8.81 -20.13 19.23
CA LYS A 343 7.75 -19.49 18.46
C LYS A 343 8.34 -18.42 17.57
N VAL A 344 8.42 -18.71 16.28
CA VAL A 344 8.97 -17.80 15.28
C VAL A 344 7.95 -17.51 14.18
N ARG A 345 8.04 -16.31 13.60
CA ARG A 345 7.42 -15.98 12.31
C ARG A 345 8.47 -16.06 11.22
N THR A 346 8.08 -16.73 10.15
CA THR A 346 8.95 -17.06 9.05
C THR A 346 8.41 -16.38 7.81
N SER A 347 9.24 -15.59 7.13
CA SER A 347 8.80 -14.84 5.96
C SER A 347 9.83 -14.85 4.84
N PHE A 348 9.33 -14.67 3.64
CA PHE A 348 10.10 -14.31 2.46
C PHE A 348 9.36 -13.21 1.73
N ILE A 349 10.08 -12.16 1.36
CA ILE A 349 9.55 -11.07 0.56
C ILE A 349 10.49 -10.80 -0.60
N GLY A 350 9.95 -10.64 -1.80
CA GLY A 350 10.76 -10.40 -2.98
C GLY A 350 9.95 -9.89 -4.16
N PHE A 351 10.64 -9.58 -5.23
CA PHE A 351 10.06 -9.11 -6.48
C PHE A 351 10.84 -9.66 -7.67
N PHE A 352 10.15 -9.76 -8.81
CA PHE A 352 10.76 -10.19 -10.06
C PHE A 352 10.01 -9.62 -11.27
N PRO A 353 10.67 -9.56 -12.45
CA PRO A 353 12.13 -9.60 -12.64
C PRO A 353 12.85 -8.48 -11.86
N SER A 354 14.10 -8.65 -11.45
CA SER A 354 14.77 -7.68 -10.57
C SER A 354 15.19 -6.37 -11.26
N ASP A 355 15.35 -6.40 -12.59
CA ASP A 355 15.70 -5.28 -13.46
C ASP A 355 14.48 -4.44 -13.88
N ASN A 356 13.33 -5.09 -14.11
CA ASN A 356 12.05 -4.44 -14.39
C ASN A 356 10.92 -5.09 -13.57
N PRO A 357 10.82 -4.79 -12.27
CA PRO A 357 9.87 -5.45 -11.37
C PRO A 357 8.42 -5.29 -11.83
N GLN A 358 7.73 -6.41 -11.97
CA GLN A 358 6.31 -6.45 -12.31
C GLN A 358 5.44 -6.86 -11.13
N VAL A 359 6.02 -7.60 -10.19
CA VAL A 359 5.29 -8.16 -9.06
C VAL A 359 6.17 -8.22 -7.83
N VAL A 360 5.60 -7.87 -6.69
CA VAL A 360 6.17 -8.08 -5.36
C VAL A 360 5.29 -9.11 -4.65
N ILE A 361 5.92 -10.09 -4.02
CA ILE A 361 5.23 -11.13 -3.26
C ILE A 361 5.80 -11.17 -1.85
N LEU A 362 4.91 -11.12 -0.86
CA LEU A 362 5.21 -11.40 0.54
C LEU A 362 4.54 -12.71 0.91
N VAL A 363 5.32 -13.65 1.47
CA VAL A 363 4.80 -14.86 2.10
C VAL A 363 5.25 -14.90 3.55
N MET A 364 4.31 -15.22 4.44
CA MET A 364 4.53 -15.36 5.88
C MET A 364 3.86 -16.60 6.43
N LEU A 365 4.55 -17.33 7.30
CA LEU A 365 4.04 -18.45 8.07
C LEU A 365 4.23 -18.18 9.57
N ASP A 366 3.17 -18.34 10.35
CA ASP A 366 3.16 -18.14 11.80
C ASP A 366 3.40 -19.46 12.53
N GLU A 367 4.46 -19.51 13.34
CA GLU A 367 4.86 -20.66 14.17
C GLU A 367 4.89 -22.01 13.40
N PRO A 368 5.63 -22.12 12.28
CA PRO A 368 5.86 -23.41 11.64
C PRO A 368 6.56 -24.37 12.62
N GLN A 369 6.09 -25.61 12.70
CA GLN A 369 6.66 -26.61 13.61
C GLN A 369 7.87 -27.31 12.98
N ARG A 370 7.86 -27.47 11.65
CA ARG A 370 8.98 -27.97 10.84
C ARG A 370 9.61 -26.82 10.06
N ASP A 371 10.91 -26.90 9.78
CA ASP A 371 11.61 -25.94 8.91
C ASP A 371 11.42 -24.45 9.31
N LYS A 372 11.79 -24.11 10.54
CA LYS A 372 11.53 -22.81 11.19
C LYS A 372 12.18 -21.56 10.54
N TRP A 373 12.79 -21.68 9.36
CA TRP A 373 13.61 -20.64 8.72
C TRP A 373 12.98 -20.06 7.46
N GLY A 374 13.15 -18.73 7.25
CA GLY A 374 12.56 -17.97 6.13
C GLY A 374 12.80 -18.59 4.77
N GLY A 375 14.06 -18.92 4.51
CA GLY A 375 14.51 -19.51 3.25
C GLY A 375 14.07 -20.96 3.04
N VAL A 376 13.52 -21.63 4.06
CA VAL A 376 13.17 -23.06 4.01
C VAL A 376 11.66 -23.26 3.93
N ALA A 377 10.88 -22.46 4.66
CA ALA A 377 9.43 -22.59 4.68
C ALA A 377 8.69 -21.57 3.79
N ALA A 378 9.10 -20.29 3.75
CA ALA A 378 8.37 -19.26 3.00
C ALA A 378 8.90 -19.08 1.55
N ALA A 379 10.20 -19.24 1.34
CA ALA A 379 10.83 -19.09 0.02
C ALA A 379 10.31 -20.08 -1.05
N PRO A 380 10.08 -21.38 -0.76
CA PRO A 380 9.49 -22.29 -1.75
C PRO A 380 8.07 -21.89 -2.16
N VAL A 381 7.28 -21.37 -1.23
CA VAL A 381 5.91 -20.89 -1.53
C VAL A 381 5.96 -19.70 -2.48
N PHE A 382 6.86 -18.75 -2.22
CA PHE A 382 7.13 -17.64 -3.14
C PHE A 382 7.50 -18.15 -4.53
N LYS A 383 8.41 -19.12 -4.63
CA LYS A 383 8.85 -19.70 -5.90
C LYS A 383 7.68 -20.30 -6.66
N ASN A 384 6.87 -21.14 -6.01
CA ASN A 384 5.75 -21.82 -6.64
C ASN A 384 4.68 -20.83 -7.14
N ILE A 385 4.34 -19.82 -6.33
CA ILE A 385 3.43 -18.75 -6.76
C ILE A 385 4.04 -18.00 -7.96
N GLY A 386 5.33 -17.67 -7.89
CA GLY A 386 6.01 -16.93 -8.96
C GLY A 386 6.10 -17.69 -10.29
N GLU A 387 6.48 -18.97 -10.25
CA GLU A 387 6.50 -19.86 -11.42
C GLU A 387 5.13 -19.97 -12.08
N GLN A 388 4.08 -20.10 -11.27
CA GLN A 388 2.70 -20.17 -11.77
C GLN A 388 2.24 -18.83 -12.38
N ILE A 389 2.58 -17.70 -11.75
CA ILE A 389 2.30 -16.37 -12.33
C ILE A 389 2.98 -16.25 -13.70
N LEU A 390 4.26 -16.60 -13.81
CA LEU A 390 4.99 -16.54 -15.08
C LEU A 390 4.39 -17.46 -16.15
N ASN A 391 3.88 -18.63 -15.76
CA ASN A 391 3.17 -19.53 -16.68
C ASN A 391 1.81 -18.97 -17.12
N CYS A 392 1.08 -18.30 -16.22
CA CYS A 392 -0.21 -17.67 -16.52
C CYS A 392 -0.07 -16.40 -17.38
N PHE A 393 1.07 -15.71 -17.32
CA PHE A 393 1.32 -14.44 -18.01
C PHE A 393 2.60 -14.52 -18.85
N LYS A 394 2.47 -14.98 -20.10
CA LYS A 394 3.61 -15.20 -21.04
C LYS A 394 4.38 -13.92 -21.40
N THR A 395 3.74 -12.77 -21.36
CA THR A 395 4.31 -11.44 -21.62
C THR A 395 3.60 -10.43 -20.73
N ASN A 396 4.33 -9.49 -20.13
CA ASN A 396 3.83 -8.39 -19.31
C ASN A 396 2.81 -8.85 -18.25
N ILE A 397 3.27 -9.17 -17.02
CA ILE A 397 2.43 -9.67 -15.91
C ILE A 397 1.16 -8.81 -15.65
N ARG A 398 1.14 -7.56 -16.12
CA ARG A 398 0.01 -6.93 -16.82
C ARG A 398 0.54 -5.63 -17.42
N GLU A 399 0.26 -5.33 -18.68
CA GLU A 399 0.00 -3.92 -18.98
C GLU A 399 -1.36 -3.65 -18.34
N ALA A 400 -1.39 -2.87 -17.26
CA ALA A 400 -2.62 -2.15 -16.96
C ALA A 400 -2.95 -1.42 -18.28
N PRO A 401 -4.15 -1.61 -18.88
CA PRO A 401 -4.48 -0.86 -20.08
C PRO A 401 -4.21 0.60 -19.75
N ALA A 402 -3.35 1.24 -20.54
CA ALA A 402 -3.23 2.69 -20.48
C ALA A 402 -4.66 3.19 -20.58
N PHE A 403 -5.12 3.89 -19.54
CA PHE A 403 -6.36 4.62 -19.64
C PHE A 403 -6.09 5.68 -20.69
N ASP A 404 -6.42 5.37 -21.94
CA ASP A 404 -6.63 6.38 -22.95
C ASP A 404 -7.94 7.06 -22.52
N PRO A 405 -7.90 8.30 -22.00
CA PRO A 405 -9.13 9.00 -21.70
C PRO A 405 -9.84 9.22 -23.02
N GLN A 406 -10.72 8.27 -23.37
CA GLN A 406 -11.80 8.54 -24.31
C GLN A 406 -12.45 9.84 -23.81
N PRO A 407 -12.78 10.81 -24.68
CA PRO A 407 -13.43 12.04 -24.27
C PRO A 407 -14.83 11.70 -23.75
N VAL A 408 -14.92 11.37 -22.46
CA VAL A 408 -16.19 11.12 -21.78
C VAL A 408 -16.77 12.47 -21.41
N HIS A 409 -17.91 12.82 -21.99
CA HIS A 409 -18.72 13.92 -21.49
C HIS A 409 -19.21 13.55 -20.08
N ASP A 410 -18.95 14.46 -19.13
CA ASP A 410 -19.40 14.43 -17.73
C ASP A 410 -19.02 13.20 -16.89
N LEU A 411 -17.73 13.04 -16.56
CA LEU A 411 -17.30 12.34 -15.36
C LEU A 411 -16.62 13.31 -14.38
N GLN A 412 -17.22 13.46 -13.20
CA GLN A 412 -16.70 14.30 -12.14
C GLN A 412 -15.57 13.55 -11.40
N LEU A 413 -14.32 13.85 -11.77
CA LEU A 413 -13.13 13.46 -10.99
C LEU A 413 -13.17 14.18 -9.64
N VAL A 414 -13.30 13.43 -8.55
CA VAL A 414 -13.23 13.98 -7.18
C VAL A 414 -11.95 13.48 -6.52
N SER A 415 -10.98 14.37 -6.35
CA SER A 415 -9.88 14.21 -5.40
C SER A 415 -10.45 14.30 -3.99
N ALA A 416 -10.18 13.30 -3.16
CA ALA A 416 -10.52 13.38 -1.74
C ALA A 416 -9.59 14.40 -1.07
N ASP A 417 -10.16 15.51 -0.59
CA ASP A 417 -9.95 16.02 0.77
C ASP A 417 -10.78 17.28 1.02
N ALA A 418 -11.67 17.22 2.00
CA ALA A 418 -11.92 18.31 2.95
C ALA A 418 -12.77 17.80 4.14
N PRO A 419 -12.36 18.05 5.39
CA PRO A 419 -13.29 18.05 6.52
C PRO A 419 -14.19 19.28 6.46
N LEU A 420 -15.46 19.08 6.82
CA LEU A 420 -16.48 20.11 7.01
C LEU A 420 -16.21 20.90 8.29
N MET A 421 -16.07 22.22 8.16
CA MET A 421 -16.31 23.28 9.16
C MET A 421 -15.92 24.61 8.49
N GLU A 422 -16.57 25.75 8.65
CA GLU A 422 -17.90 26.19 9.08
C GLU A 422 -17.96 27.66 8.60
N ASP A 423 -19.13 28.14 8.19
CA ASP A 423 -19.31 29.47 7.62
C ASP A 423 -18.95 30.59 8.62
N LEU A 424 -18.09 31.52 8.18
CA LEU A 424 -18.00 32.87 8.74
C LEU A 424 -18.20 33.85 7.58
N ALA A 425 -19.40 34.39 7.52
CA ALA A 425 -19.76 35.53 6.69
C ALA A 425 -18.96 36.76 7.12
N VAL A 426 -18.34 37.42 6.15
CA VAL A 426 -17.92 38.82 6.24
C VAL A 426 -18.56 39.53 5.07
N GLU A 427 -19.48 40.43 5.41
CA GLU A 427 -20.10 41.39 4.50
C GLU A 427 -19.04 42.32 3.91
N SER A 428 -19.12 42.55 2.59
CA SER A 428 -18.70 43.82 2.01
C SER A 428 -19.68 44.18 0.90
N ASN A 429 -20.34 45.32 1.11
CA ASN A 429 -21.29 45.95 0.20
C ASN A 429 -20.54 46.54 -1.01
N GLU A 430 -20.79 45.98 -2.19
CA GLU A 430 -20.83 46.76 -3.43
C GLU A 430 -22.07 46.31 -4.21
N ILE A 431 -22.96 47.26 -4.50
CA ILE A 431 -24.13 47.05 -5.36
C ILE A 431 -23.58 46.88 -6.78
N ASP A 432 -23.28 45.64 -7.16
CA ASP A 432 -22.80 45.32 -8.49
C ASP A 432 -24.00 45.13 -9.42
N ASP A 433 -24.11 46.00 -10.42
CA ASP A 433 -25.14 45.98 -11.45
C ASP A 433 -25.05 44.65 -12.23
N GLU A 434 -26.03 43.74 -12.02
CA GLU A 434 -26.07 42.41 -12.63
C GLU A 434 -26.01 42.42 -14.18
N SER A 435 -26.17 43.60 -14.78
CA SER A 435 -26.12 43.85 -16.22
C SER A 435 -24.70 44.00 -16.78
N ARG A 436 -23.66 44.07 -15.92
CA ARG A 436 -22.28 44.37 -16.33
C ARG A 436 -21.29 43.22 -16.06
N MET A 437 -20.28 43.13 -16.92
CA MET A 437 -19.22 42.12 -16.85
C MET A 437 -18.39 42.28 -15.56
N PRO A 438 -18.29 41.23 -14.71
CA PRO A 438 -17.49 41.27 -13.49
C PRO A 438 -15.98 41.39 -13.77
N ASP A 439 -15.22 41.90 -12.79
CA ASP A 439 -13.76 41.90 -12.83
C ASP A 439 -13.20 40.58 -12.28
N PHE A 440 -12.53 39.83 -13.13
CA PHE A 440 -11.86 38.58 -12.79
C PHE A 440 -10.39 38.79 -12.41
N LYS A 441 -9.82 39.99 -12.57
CA LYS A 441 -8.39 40.23 -12.37
C LYS A 441 -7.97 39.95 -10.93
N GLY A 442 -6.87 39.22 -10.76
CA GLY A 442 -6.36 38.85 -9.44
C GLY A 442 -7.12 37.72 -8.75
N LEU A 443 -8.11 37.10 -9.41
CA LEU A 443 -8.74 35.87 -8.93
C LEU A 443 -7.95 34.64 -9.35
N THR A 444 -8.00 33.60 -8.53
CA THR A 444 -7.57 32.26 -8.94
C THR A 444 -8.57 31.67 -9.93
N LEU A 445 -8.15 30.67 -10.72
CA LEU A 445 -9.03 29.97 -11.66
C LEU A 445 -10.32 29.45 -11.00
N ARG A 446 -10.22 28.97 -9.76
CA ARG A 446 -11.35 28.45 -8.98
C ARG A 446 -12.34 29.56 -8.60
N GLU A 447 -11.84 30.71 -8.17
CA GLU A 447 -12.67 31.88 -7.81
C GLU A 447 -13.33 32.48 -9.04
N ALA A 448 -12.60 32.59 -10.16
CA ALA A 448 -13.15 33.07 -11.42
C ALA A 448 -14.28 32.17 -11.95
N LEU A 449 -14.12 30.84 -11.90
CA LEU A 449 -15.18 29.90 -12.29
C LEU A 449 -16.40 29.97 -11.36
N LYS A 450 -16.19 30.20 -10.06
CA LYS A 450 -17.28 30.36 -9.09
C LYS A 450 -18.10 31.63 -9.39
N MET A 451 -17.42 32.75 -9.62
CA MET A 451 -18.02 34.04 -9.95
C MET A 451 -18.75 34.01 -11.30
N ALA A 452 -18.19 33.33 -12.30
CA ALA A 452 -18.82 33.16 -13.60
C ALA A 452 -20.11 32.34 -13.53
N ARG A 453 -20.12 31.26 -12.74
CA ARG A 453 -21.33 30.45 -12.51
C ARG A 453 -22.44 31.23 -11.82
N SER A 454 -22.11 32.09 -10.85
CA SER A 454 -23.12 32.92 -10.17
C SER A 454 -23.78 33.95 -11.09
N ARG A 455 -23.15 34.31 -12.22
CA ARG A 455 -23.70 35.29 -13.20
C ARG A 455 -24.11 34.66 -14.53
N SER A 456 -24.11 33.33 -14.61
CA SER A 456 -24.37 32.57 -15.83
C SER A 456 -23.48 32.99 -17.02
N ILE A 457 -22.20 33.24 -16.76
CA ILE A 457 -21.18 33.59 -17.76
C ILE A 457 -20.40 32.33 -18.13
N GLU A 458 -20.32 32.01 -19.42
CA GLU A 458 -19.46 30.97 -19.96
C GLU A 458 -18.02 31.50 -20.07
N LEU A 459 -17.09 30.83 -19.37
CA LEU A 459 -15.73 31.32 -19.20
C LEU A 459 -14.73 30.47 -19.99
N ARG A 460 -14.06 31.08 -20.98
CA ARG A 460 -12.97 30.46 -21.75
C ARG A 460 -11.63 30.78 -21.11
N VAL A 461 -11.01 29.78 -20.51
CA VAL A 461 -9.78 29.92 -19.74
C VAL A 461 -8.55 29.66 -20.61
N SER A 462 -7.50 30.47 -20.45
CA SER A 462 -6.19 30.23 -21.07
C SER A 462 -5.06 30.55 -20.08
N GLY A 463 -4.18 29.58 -19.83
CA GLY A 463 -3.05 29.73 -18.91
C GLY A 463 -3.32 29.24 -17.48
N ASN A 464 -2.33 29.38 -16.60
CA ASN A 464 -2.31 28.88 -15.24
C ASN A 464 -1.82 29.98 -14.28
N GLY A 465 -2.43 30.12 -13.10
CA GLY A 465 -2.03 31.11 -12.08
C GLY A 465 -3.17 32.05 -11.69
N TRP A 466 -2.89 33.35 -11.67
CA TRP A 466 -3.83 34.42 -11.33
C TRP A 466 -4.33 35.10 -12.60
N ALA A 467 -5.61 35.48 -12.63
CA ALA A 467 -6.19 36.17 -13.78
C ALA A 467 -5.51 37.54 -13.99
N THR A 468 -4.90 37.73 -15.15
CA THR A 468 -4.20 38.98 -15.50
C THR A 468 -4.98 39.83 -16.49
N LYS A 469 -5.76 39.19 -17.36
CA LYS A 469 -6.50 39.84 -18.45
C LYS A 469 -7.82 39.12 -18.72
N GLN A 470 -8.85 39.88 -19.09
CA GLN A 470 -10.14 39.34 -19.55
C GLN A 470 -10.63 40.07 -20.80
N VAL A 471 -11.49 39.41 -21.57
CA VAL A 471 -12.23 39.96 -22.71
C VAL A 471 -13.65 39.37 -22.70
N PRO A 472 -14.73 40.16 -22.66
CA PRO A 472 -14.81 41.62 -22.58
C PRO A 472 -14.21 42.25 -21.31
N ALA A 473 -13.90 43.55 -21.37
CA ALA A 473 -13.32 44.29 -20.23
C ALA A 473 -14.32 44.40 -19.06
N PRO A 474 -13.84 44.50 -17.80
CA PRO A 474 -14.73 44.70 -16.65
C PRO A 474 -15.64 45.92 -16.86
N GLY A 475 -16.91 45.79 -16.49
CA GLY A 475 -17.92 46.84 -16.62
C GLY A 475 -18.59 46.97 -17.99
N SER A 476 -18.22 46.15 -18.98
CA SER A 476 -18.93 46.11 -20.28
C SER A 476 -20.30 45.47 -20.15
N ASP A 477 -21.26 45.86 -21.00
CA ASP A 477 -22.60 45.25 -21.01
C ASP A 477 -22.53 43.75 -21.32
N LEU A 478 -23.22 42.95 -20.51
CA LEU A 478 -23.43 41.51 -20.75
C LEU A 478 -24.44 41.35 -21.90
N GLY A 479 -23.94 41.23 -23.13
CA GLY A 479 -24.78 40.90 -24.30
C GLY A 479 -25.47 39.53 -24.16
N GLU A 480 -26.28 39.14 -25.15
CA GLU A 480 -27.04 37.87 -25.14
C GLU A 480 -26.11 36.65 -25.03
N ASP A 481 -24.95 36.70 -25.67
CA ASP A 481 -23.88 35.70 -25.55
C ASP A 481 -23.00 36.03 -24.34
N ARG A 482 -23.37 35.51 -23.16
CA ARG A 482 -22.64 35.69 -21.89
C ARG A 482 -21.29 34.97 -21.88
N LEU A 483 -20.37 35.34 -22.76
CA LEU A 483 -19.08 34.69 -22.95
C LEU A 483 -17.92 35.61 -22.55
N CYS A 484 -17.02 35.12 -21.70
CA CYS A 484 -15.82 35.85 -21.27
C CYS A 484 -14.57 34.97 -21.40
N LYS A 485 -13.51 35.50 -22.02
CA LYS A 485 -12.20 34.85 -22.10
C LYS A 485 -11.25 35.45 -21.07
N VAL A 486 -10.71 34.63 -20.17
CA VAL A 486 -9.81 35.07 -19.09
C VAL A 486 -8.44 34.38 -19.23
N PHE A 487 -7.39 35.18 -19.11
CA PHE A 487 -5.99 34.76 -19.19
C PHE A 487 -5.37 34.71 -17.81
N PHE A 488 -4.67 33.62 -17.49
CA PHE A 488 -4.05 33.37 -16.20
C PHE A 488 -2.53 33.22 -16.31
N GLU A 489 -1.80 33.91 -15.44
CA GLU A 489 -0.33 33.87 -15.38
C GLU A 489 0.15 33.64 -13.94
N MET A 490 1.26 32.91 -13.79
CA MET A 490 1.91 32.71 -12.50
C MET A 490 2.61 34.03 -12.11
N LYS A 491 2.38 34.52 -10.89
CA LYS A 491 3.21 35.62 -10.36
C LYS A 491 4.64 35.11 -10.23
N ASN A 492 5.58 35.77 -10.91
CA ASN A 492 7.01 35.63 -10.62
C ASN A 492 7.33 36.12 -9.21
#